data_AF-A0A346B190-F1
#
_entry.id   AF-A0A346B190-F1
#
_cell.length_a   1.000
_cell.length_b   1.000
_cell.length_c   1.000
_cell.angle_alpha   90.00
_cell.angle_beta   90.00
_cell.angle_gamma   90.00
#
_symmetry.space_group_name_H-M   'P 1'
#
loop_
_entity.id
_entity.type
_entity.pdbx_description
1 polymer ?
#
loop_
_entity_poly.entity_id
_entity_poly.type
_entity_poly.pdbx_seq_one_letter_code
_entity_poly.pdbx_strand_id
1 'polypeptide(L)'
;MGKVKKIYMNEPLELLAEQTKADSRRNGGFSRALGLIVNSYQILMTLSPLPEFSDGEKEVLYNILWGSKVTASKIKDLHLDVLDYFGCSTDNELYKKIEALNIVQRVRLVNELLYGLDTSIDYEINSKEYSEITAEEEEQ
;
A
#
# COMPACT_ATOMS: atom_id res chain seq x y z
N MET A 1 -12.36 -14.78 -23.32
CA MET A 1 -12.22 -15.18 -21.91
C MET A 1 -10.86 -14.73 -21.38
N GLY A 2 -10.85 -13.80 -20.42
CA GLY A 2 -9.62 -13.37 -19.76
C GLY A 2 -9.01 -14.53 -18.95
N LYS A 3 -7.69 -14.57 -18.80
CA LYS A 3 -7.02 -15.58 -17.97
C LYS A 3 -7.44 -15.39 -16.51
N VAL A 4 -8.04 -16.42 -15.91
CA VAL A 4 -8.30 -16.46 -14.46
C VAL A 4 -6.95 -16.48 -13.73
N LYS A 5 -6.64 -15.40 -13.01
CA LYS A 5 -5.46 -15.33 -12.14
C LYS A 5 -5.83 -15.92 -10.79
N LYS A 6 -5.12 -16.96 -10.36
CA LYS A 6 -5.21 -17.47 -8.99
C LYS A 6 -4.37 -16.58 -8.09
N ILE A 7 -4.93 -16.16 -6.96
CA ILE A 7 -4.21 -15.43 -5.93
C ILE A 7 -3.81 -16.39 -4.80
N TYR A 8 -2.66 -16.14 -4.17
CA TYR A 8 -2.28 -16.85 -2.96
C TYR A 8 -3.02 -16.26 -1.77
N MET A 9 -3.67 -17.11 -0.96
CA MET A 9 -4.42 -16.72 0.23
C MET A 9 -3.48 -16.69 1.43
N ASN A 10 -2.87 -15.54 1.67
CA ASN A 10 -2.14 -15.30 2.91
C ASN A 10 -3.14 -14.96 4.05
N GLU A 11 -2.66 -14.98 5.28
CA GLU A 11 -3.48 -14.76 6.49
C GLU A 11 -4.41 -13.53 6.41
N PRO A 12 -3.96 -12.32 5.97
CA PRO A 12 -4.88 -11.18 5.81
C PRO A 12 -6.01 -11.41 4.81
N LEU A 13 -5.74 -12.11 3.71
CA LEU A 13 -6.76 -12.42 2.70
C LEU A 13 -7.71 -13.51 3.18
N GLU A 14 -7.23 -14.50 3.94
CA GLU A 14 -8.09 -15.50 4.58
C GLU A 14 -9.05 -14.85 5.58
N LEU A 15 -8.55 -13.97 6.45
CA LEU A 15 -9.37 -13.20 7.38
C LEU A 15 -10.41 -12.34 6.65
N LEU A 16 -10.01 -11.65 5.58
CA LEU A 16 -10.94 -10.88 4.76
C LEU A 16 -12.01 -11.78 4.12
N ALA A 17 -11.62 -12.96 3.63
CA ALA A 17 -12.55 -13.91 3.05
C ALA A 17 -13.56 -14.41 4.09
N GLU A 18 -13.14 -14.65 5.33
CA GLU A 18 -14.05 -15.02 6.42
C GLU A 18 -15.00 -13.90 6.82
N GLN A 19 -14.50 -12.66 6.95
CA GLN A 19 -15.32 -11.48 7.26
C GLN A 19 -16.36 -11.16 6.19
N THR A 20 -16.09 -11.58 4.96
CA THR A 20 -16.92 -11.30 3.78
C THR A 20 -17.66 -12.53 3.28
N LYS A 21 -17.72 -13.60 4.08
CA LYS A 21 -18.60 -14.75 3.82
C LYS A 21 -20.05 -14.26 3.88
N ALA A 22 -20.67 -14.07 2.72
CA ALA A 22 -22.10 -13.87 2.61
C ALA A 22 -22.82 -15.20 2.32
N ASP A 23 -24.04 -15.35 2.83
CA ASP A 23 -24.92 -16.50 2.58
C ASP A 23 -25.40 -16.60 1.12
N SER A 24 -25.20 -15.55 0.30
CA SER A 24 -25.50 -15.60 -1.13
C SER A 24 -24.42 -14.88 -1.97
N ARG A 25 -24.18 -15.42 -3.18
CA ARG A 25 -23.28 -14.83 -4.19
C ARG A 25 -23.64 -13.39 -4.58
N ARG A 26 -24.87 -12.93 -4.31
CA ARG A 26 -25.39 -11.60 -4.70
C ARG A 26 -25.06 -10.47 -3.71
N ASN A 27 -24.71 -10.75 -2.45
CA ASN A 27 -24.70 -9.73 -1.38
C ASN A 27 -23.33 -9.39 -0.75
N GLY A 28 -22.24 -9.63 -1.47
CA GLY A 28 -20.91 -9.18 -1.04
C GLY A 28 -19.97 -10.36 -0.89
N GLY A 29 -18.98 -10.42 -1.77
CA GLY A 29 -17.95 -11.43 -1.74
C GLY A 29 -16.59 -10.82 -1.47
N PHE A 30 -15.67 -11.68 -1.05
CA PHE A 30 -14.24 -11.40 -0.88
C PHE A 30 -13.65 -10.50 -1.98
N SER A 31 -13.94 -10.78 -3.26
CA SER A 31 -13.43 -9.97 -4.38
C SER A 31 -13.90 -8.51 -4.35
N ARG A 32 -15.16 -8.25 -3.96
CA ARG A 32 -15.70 -6.89 -3.85
C ARG A 32 -15.01 -6.12 -2.74
N ALA A 33 -14.84 -6.75 -1.57
CA ALA A 33 -14.17 -6.12 -0.43
C ALA A 33 -12.69 -5.85 -0.75
N LEU A 34 -12.00 -6.80 -1.39
CA LEU A 34 -10.62 -6.62 -1.83
C LEU A 34 -10.49 -5.45 -2.80
N GLY A 35 -11.39 -5.33 -3.79
CA GLY A 35 -11.40 -4.21 -4.73
C GLY A 35 -11.58 -2.86 -4.05
N LEU A 36 -12.47 -2.76 -3.06
CA LEU A 36 -12.67 -1.51 -2.29
C LEU A 36 -11.44 -1.14 -1.44
N ILE A 37 -10.78 -2.12 -0.83
CA ILE A 37 -9.56 -1.89 -0.03
C ILE A 37 -8.41 -1.41 -0.94
N VAL A 38 -8.23 -2.05 -2.10
CA VAL A 38 -7.21 -1.64 -3.08
C VAL A 38 -7.47 -0.22 -3.59
N ASN A 39 -8.73 0.10 -3.93
CA ASN A 39 -9.11 1.46 -4.34
C ASN A 39 -8.82 2.49 -3.24
N SER A 40 -9.22 2.20 -2.00
CA SER A 40 -8.98 3.10 -0.86
C SER A 40 -7.49 3.31 -0.60
N TYR A 41 -6.70 2.24 -0.71
CA TYR A 41 -5.25 2.31 -0.60
C TYR A 41 -4.64 3.21 -1.68
N GLN A 42 -5.07 3.08 -2.94
CA GLN A 42 -4.60 3.92 -4.03
C GLN A 42 -4.94 5.39 -3.80
N ILE A 43 -6.18 5.70 -3.44
CA ILE A 43 -6.60 7.07 -3.08
C ILE A 43 -5.68 7.65 -2.00
N LEU A 44 -5.39 6.88 -0.94
CA LEU A 44 -4.48 7.32 0.13
C LEU A 44 -3.08 7.62 -0.40
N MET A 45 -2.54 6.78 -1.29
CA MET A 45 -1.22 7.00 -1.88
C MET A 45 -1.21 8.24 -2.79
N THR A 46 -2.19 8.39 -3.68
CA THR A 46 -2.33 9.54 -4.59
C THR A 46 -2.43 10.85 -3.82
N LEU A 47 -3.24 10.89 -2.75
CA LEU A 47 -3.43 12.08 -1.91
C LEU A 47 -2.26 12.37 -0.97
N SER A 48 -1.25 11.50 -0.92
CA SER A 48 -0.09 11.62 -0.01
C SER A 48 1.22 11.69 -0.80
N PRO A 49 1.49 12.79 -1.54
CA PRO A 49 2.72 12.94 -2.31
C PRO A 49 3.94 12.94 -1.39
N LEU A 50 5.05 12.38 -1.88
CA LEU A 50 6.33 12.38 -1.18
C LEU A 50 7.16 13.62 -1.57
N PRO A 51 7.99 14.15 -0.64
CA PRO A 51 9.02 15.10 -1.02
C PRO A 51 10.09 14.40 -1.87
N GLU A 52 10.93 15.20 -2.53
CA GLU A 52 12.04 14.66 -3.31
C GLU A 52 13.15 14.11 -2.39
N PHE A 53 13.54 12.87 -2.68
CA PHE A 53 14.68 12.20 -2.08
C PHE A 53 15.78 12.05 -3.12
N SER A 54 16.98 12.48 -2.76
CA SER A 54 18.19 12.21 -3.54
C SER A 54 18.53 10.72 -3.55
N ASP A 55 19.33 10.30 -4.53
CA ASP A 55 19.72 8.89 -4.65
C ASP A 55 20.47 8.38 -3.41
N GLY A 56 21.31 9.23 -2.80
CA GLY A 56 22.00 8.90 -1.54
C GLY A 56 21.04 8.75 -0.35
N GLU A 57 19.98 9.57 -0.28
CA GLU A 57 18.95 9.41 0.75
C GLU A 57 18.16 8.11 0.55
N LYS A 58 17.83 7.77 -0.70
CA LYS A 58 17.16 6.50 -1.03
C LYS A 58 18.03 5.29 -0.71
N GLU A 59 19.34 5.36 -0.96
CA GLU A 59 20.29 4.30 -0.63
C GLU A 59 20.36 4.07 0.89
N VAL A 60 20.43 5.14 1.68
CA VAL A 60 20.39 5.05 3.16
C VAL A 60 19.08 4.42 3.64
N LEU A 61 17.94 4.90 3.14
CA LEU A 61 16.63 4.34 3.51
C LEU A 61 16.50 2.87 3.10
N TYR A 62 16.98 2.51 1.92
CA TYR A 62 17.02 1.13 1.46
C TYR A 62 17.84 0.27 2.41
N ASN A 63 19.03 0.70 2.82
CA ASN A 63 19.87 -0.04 3.77
C ASN A 63 19.19 -0.23 5.14
N ILE A 64 18.44 0.76 5.62
CA ILE A 64 17.68 0.68 6.88
C ILE A 64 16.51 -0.30 6.78
N LEU A 65 15.90 -0.40 5.60
CA LEU A 65 14.71 -1.22 5.35
C LEU A 65 15.05 -2.64 4.89
N TRP A 66 16.20 -2.82 4.25
CA TRP A 66 16.61 -4.09 3.65
C TRP A 66 16.71 -5.19 4.71
N GLY A 67 16.02 -6.31 4.47
CA GLY A 67 15.96 -7.43 5.42
C GLY A 67 15.11 -7.17 6.68
N SER A 68 14.55 -5.98 6.86
CA SER A 68 13.63 -5.67 7.95
C SER A 68 12.20 -6.10 7.63
N LYS A 69 11.49 -6.63 8.64
CA LYS A 69 10.04 -6.83 8.52
C LYS A 69 9.33 -5.48 8.55
N VAL A 70 8.51 -5.20 7.53
CA VAL A 70 7.65 -4.00 7.52
C VAL A 70 6.52 -4.21 8.52
N THR A 71 6.58 -3.53 9.66
CA THR A 71 5.57 -3.56 10.73
C THR A 71 5.01 -2.17 10.98
N ALA A 72 3.88 -2.08 11.71
CA ALA A 72 3.31 -0.80 12.10
C ALA A 72 4.32 0.08 12.87
N SER A 73 5.10 -0.52 13.78
CA SER A 73 6.17 0.20 14.50
C SER A 73 7.27 0.65 13.55
N LYS A 74 7.69 -0.19 12.58
CA LYS A 74 8.71 0.20 11.59
C LYS A 74 8.27 1.43 10.78
N ILE A 75 7.00 1.48 10.35
CA ILE A 75 6.45 2.65 9.65
C ILE A 75 6.38 3.87 10.57
N LYS A 76 5.84 3.70 11.78
CA LYS A 76 5.64 4.79 12.74
C LYS A 76 6.97 5.38 13.22
N ASP A 77 7.99 4.55 13.38
CA ASP A 77 9.23 4.93 14.03
C ASP A 77 10.40 5.02 13.02
N LEU A 78 10.12 4.99 11.71
CA LEU A 78 11.15 5.03 10.64
C LEU A 78 12.16 6.18 10.79
N HIS A 79 11.70 7.37 11.18
CA HIS A 79 12.56 8.51 11.50
C HIS A 79 13.60 8.18 12.60
N LEU A 80 13.24 7.42 13.62
CA LEU A 80 14.17 7.02 14.68
C LEU A 80 15.23 6.03 14.16
N ASP A 81 14.88 5.14 13.24
CA ASP A 81 15.87 4.27 12.59
C ASP A 81 16.87 5.08 11.76
N VAL A 82 16.40 6.14 11.08
CA VAL A 82 17.28 7.08 10.37
C VAL A 82 18.17 7.84 11.35
N LEU A 83 17.61 8.29 12.48
CA LEU A 83 18.36 8.97 13.52
C LEU A 83 19.47 8.07 14.09
N ASP A 84 19.16 6.81 14.38
CA ASP A 84 20.10 5.81 14.87
C ASP A 84 21.21 5.52 13.84
N TYR A 85 20.86 5.40 12.56
CA TYR A 85 21.82 5.20 11.46
C TYR A 85 22.91 6.30 11.42
N PHE A 86 22.55 7.54 11.74
CA PHE A 86 23.47 8.68 11.79
C PHE A 86 24.05 8.96 13.20
N GLY A 87 23.97 8.01 14.13
CA GLY A 87 24.56 8.15 15.46
C GLY A 87 23.84 9.17 16.34
N CYS A 88 22.52 9.27 16.22
CA CYS A 88 21.64 10.13 17.02
C CYS A 88 21.83 11.64 16.83
N SER A 89 22.36 12.07 15.68
CA SER A 89 22.47 13.49 15.33
C SER A 89 21.14 14.03 14.78
N THR A 90 20.48 14.90 15.57
CA THR A 90 19.19 15.51 15.18
C THR A 90 19.33 16.61 14.12
N ASP A 91 20.55 17.04 13.79
CA ASP A 91 20.82 18.00 12.71
C ASP A 91 20.82 17.37 11.31
N ASN A 92 20.51 16.07 11.20
CA ASN A 92 20.44 15.37 9.93
C ASN A 92 19.17 15.73 9.14
N GLU A 93 19.34 16.13 7.87
CA GLU A 93 18.23 16.55 7.01
C GLU A 93 17.32 15.39 6.59
N LEU A 94 17.86 14.19 6.39
CA LEU A 94 17.04 13.01 6.06
C LEU A 94 16.15 12.62 7.24
N TYR A 95 16.69 12.66 8.47
CA TYR A 95 15.90 12.48 9.70
C TYR A 95 14.70 13.42 9.73
N LYS A 96 14.94 14.73 9.59
CA LYS A 96 13.90 15.76 9.62
C LYS A 96 12.86 15.56 8.52
N LYS A 97 13.29 15.19 7.31
CA LYS A 97 12.38 14.87 6.20
C LYS A 97 11.44 13.72 6.57
N ILE A 98 11.97 12.61 7.09
CA ILE A 98 11.14 11.44 7.47
C ILE A 98 10.27 11.74 8.68
N GLU A 99 10.77 12.49 9.66
CA GLU A 99 10.00 12.93 10.82
C GLU A 99 8.76 13.73 10.41
N ALA A 100 8.92 14.65 9.45
CA ALA A 100 7.83 15.48 8.92
C ALA A 100 6.79 14.72 8.09
N LEU A 101 7.09 13.50 7.62
CA LEU A 101 6.13 12.69 6.87
C LEU A 101 5.00 12.20 7.78
N ASN A 102 3.77 12.32 7.29
CA ASN A 102 2.64 11.65 7.91
C ASN A 102 2.73 10.12 7.70
N ILE A 103 1.92 9.35 8.43
CA ILE A 103 1.97 7.89 8.40
C ILE A 103 1.69 7.32 7.00
N VAL A 104 0.77 7.90 6.24
CA VAL A 104 0.45 7.43 4.88
C VAL A 104 1.62 7.65 3.93
N GLN A 105 2.28 8.80 4.02
CA GLN A 105 3.51 9.09 3.27
C GLN A 105 4.63 8.10 3.64
N ARG A 106 4.79 7.75 4.92
CA ARG A 106 5.79 6.74 5.32
C ARG A 106 5.48 5.35 4.76
N VAL A 107 4.21 4.95 4.75
CA VAL A 107 3.78 3.70 4.06
C VAL A 107 4.14 3.76 2.58
N ARG A 108 3.81 4.87 1.91
CA ARG A 108 4.12 5.08 0.49
C ARG A 108 5.61 4.95 0.20
N LEU A 109 6.45 5.65 0.97
CA LEU A 109 7.91 5.63 0.84
C LEU A 109 8.47 4.21 0.94
N VAL A 110 8.05 3.45 1.96
CA VAL A 110 8.51 2.07 2.15
C VAL A 110 8.08 1.17 0.99
N ASN A 111 6.87 1.37 0.46
CA ASN A 111 6.35 0.57 -0.65
C ASN A 111 7.05 0.88 -1.98
N GLU A 112 7.35 2.15 -2.25
CA GLU A 112 8.14 2.56 -3.42
C GLU A 112 9.57 2.00 -3.35
N LEU A 113 10.22 2.06 -2.18
CA LEU A 113 11.60 1.59 -2.00
C LEU A 113 11.76 0.06 -2.01
N LEU A 114 10.87 -0.68 -1.35
CA LEU A 114 11.02 -2.13 -1.19
C LEU A 114 10.35 -2.96 -2.29
N TYR A 115 9.21 -2.48 -2.82
CA TYR A 115 8.38 -3.27 -3.71
C TYR A 115 8.31 -2.71 -5.13
N GLY A 116 8.93 -1.54 -5.37
CA GLY A 116 8.88 -0.88 -6.67
C GLY A 116 7.46 -0.61 -7.15
N LEU A 117 6.50 -0.50 -6.21
CA LEU A 117 5.11 -0.25 -6.53
C LEU A 117 4.99 1.21 -6.97
N ASP A 118 4.73 1.42 -8.26
CA ASP A 118 4.36 2.74 -8.75
C ASP A 118 2.97 3.10 -8.22
N THR A 119 2.96 3.85 -7.12
CA THR A 119 1.73 4.31 -6.48
C THR A 119 1.15 5.57 -7.13
N SER A 120 1.78 6.08 -8.19
CA SER A 120 1.27 7.19 -9.01
C SER A 120 0.35 6.74 -10.13
N ILE A 121 0.22 5.43 -10.35
CA ILE A 121 -0.73 4.87 -11.32
C ILE A 121 -2.14 5.04 -10.74
N ASP A 122 -2.83 6.05 -11.24
CA ASP A 122 -4.27 6.18 -11.08
C ASP A 122 -4.91 4.99 -11.83
N TYR A 123 -5.27 3.95 -11.08
CA TYR A 123 -6.24 3.01 -11.59
C TYR A 123 -7.56 3.77 -11.60
N GLU A 124 -8.02 4.16 -12.79
CA GLU A 124 -9.45 4.37 -13.01
C GLU A 124 -10.11 3.00 -12.77
N ILE A 125 -10.43 2.70 -11.51
CA ILE A 125 -11.34 1.61 -11.17
C ILE A 125 -12.71 2.10 -11.62
N ASN A 126 -12.93 1.95 -12.92
CA ASN A 126 -14.18 2.06 -13.63
C ASN A 126 -15.07 3.24 -13.23
N SER A 127 -15.04 4.27 -14.07
CA SER A 127 -16.20 5.13 -14.35
C SER A 127 -17.43 4.36 -14.87
N LYS A 128 -17.38 3.03 -15.01
CA LYS A 128 -18.58 2.21 -15.11
C LYS A 128 -19.27 2.19 -13.75
N GLU A 129 -20.53 2.64 -13.70
CA GLU A 129 -21.38 2.39 -12.56
C GLU A 129 -21.39 0.87 -12.25
N TYR A 130 -21.29 0.52 -10.98
CA TYR A 130 -21.21 -0.88 -10.49
C TYR A 130 -22.35 -1.79 -10.99
N SER A 131 -23.47 -1.24 -11.45
CA SER A 131 -24.58 -1.93 -12.10
C SER A 131 -24.19 -2.62 -13.42
N GLU A 132 -23.21 -2.06 -14.15
CA GLU A 132 -22.78 -2.57 -15.46
C GLU A 132 -21.84 -3.77 -15.34
N ILE A 133 -21.08 -3.87 -14.26
CA ILE A 133 -20.14 -4.99 -14.02
C ILE A 133 -20.90 -6.29 -13.70
N THR A 134 -22.05 -6.19 -13.05
CA THR A 134 -22.91 -7.34 -12.73
C THR A 134 -23.77 -7.83 -13.90
N ALA A 135 -24.01 -6.98 -14.91
CA ALA A 135 -24.84 -7.33 -16.05
C ALA A 135 -24.11 -8.27 -17.04
N GLU A 136 -22.79 -8.13 -17.20
CA GLU A 136 -21.98 -8.96 -18.10
C GLU A 136 -21.77 -10.40 -17.57
N GLU A 137 -21.96 -10.63 -16.27
CA GLU A 137 -21.88 -11.97 -15.66
C GLU A 137 -23.23 -12.72 -15.64
N GLU A 138 -24.35 -12.06 -15.92
CA GLU A 138 -25.69 -12.69 -16.01
C GLU A 138 -26.03 -13.18 -17.44
N GLU A 139 -25.26 -12.80 -18.46
CA GLU A 139 -25.44 -13.21 -19.87
C GLU A 139 -24.53 -14.39 -20.34
N GLN A 140 -23.74 -14.99 -19.44
CA GLN A 140 -22.89 -16.17 -19.72
C GLN A 140 -23.29 -17.40 -18.90
#